data_AF-A0A8T5FWF8-F1
#
_entry.id   AF-A0A8T5FWF8-F1
#
_cell.length_a   1.000
_cell.length_b   1.000
_cell.length_c   1.000
_cell.angle_alpha   90.00
_cell.angle_beta   90.00
_cell.angle_gamma   90.00
#
_symmetry.space_group_name_H-M   'P 1'
#
loop_
_entity.id
_entity.type
_entity.pdbx_description
1 polymer ?
#
loop_
_entity_poly.entity_id
_entity_poly.type
_entity_poly.pdbx_seq_one_letter_code
_entity_poly.pdbx_strand_id
1 'polypeptide(L)'
;MEHYFIQDPKSESKENKIEIKIFDKKLEFYTNSGVFSKTKLDDRSELLIKNCIIQPNWKILDYGCGWGPIGIILLKKYNINCTFIDTNQRAIELTKKNIELNNIKNKFQILKCDIEDNTINNNKIKFDSILLNPPLKSGLKNCKRMFLNAYNNLKLNGILQIVYRNKVEGNEFEKYINKIFGNFNVITQKSRIKVTICRKLE
;
A
#
# COMPACT_ATOMS: atom_id res chain seq x y z
N MET A 1 25.80 15.69 -4.86
CA MET A 1 24.79 16.60 -4.27
C MET A 1 24.07 17.19 -5.46
N GLU A 2 22.94 16.60 -5.86
CA GLU A 2 22.18 17.08 -7.03
C GLU A 2 20.67 16.98 -6.74
N HIS A 3 20.16 18.13 -6.29
CA HIS A 3 18.96 18.82 -6.77
C HIS A 3 17.74 17.97 -7.19
N TYR A 4 16.87 17.67 -6.23
CA TYR A 4 15.43 17.49 -6.45
C TYR A 4 14.63 18.43 -5.54
N PHE A 5 14.82 19.73 -5.73
CA PHE A 5 13.82 20.71 -5.32
C PHE A 5 13.68 21.71 -6.47
N ILE A 6 12.42 22.00 -6.80
CA ILE A 6 11.93 22.73 -7.99
C ILE A 6 11.74 21.79 -9.20
N GLN A 7 10.76 20.89 -9.13
CA GLN A 7 10.03 20.55 -10.35
C GLN A 7 9.02 21.67 -10.61
N ASP A 8 9.23 22.36 -11.72
CA ASP A 8 8.30 23.33 -12.28
C ASP A 8 6.88 22.73 -12.33
N PRO A 9 5.85 23.37 -11.72
CA PRO A 9 4.48 22.90 -11.78
C PRO A 9 3.92 22.78 -13.21
N LYS A 10 4.65 23.25 -14.24
CA LYS A 10 4.33 23.17 -15.66
C LYS A 10 4.85 21.93 -16.41
N SER A 11 5.56 20.98 -15.79
CA SER A 11 5.98 19.78 -16.55
C SER A 11 4.73 19.00 -17.02
N GLU A 12 4.51 18.89 -18.33
CA GLU A 12 3.34 18.19 -18.91
C GLU A 12 3.20 16.79 -18.30
N SER A 13 2.19 16.64 -17.46
CA SER A 13 1.85 15.38 -16.82
C SER A 13 1.24 14.49 -17.91
N LYS A 14 2.04 13.61 -18.52
CA LYS A 14 1.53 12.59 -19.43
C LYS A 14 0.90 11.46 -18.62
N GLU A 15 -0.42 11.50 -18.51
CA GLU A 15 -1.19 10.36 -18.04
C GLU A 15 -1.02 9.20 -19.02
N ASN A 16 -0.78 7.99 -18.49
CA ASN A 16 -0.79 6.77 -19.29
C ASN A 16 -1.93 5.89 -18.81
N LYS A 17 -2.53 5.11 -19.72
CA LYS A 17 -3.50 4.08 -19.38
C LYS A 17 -2.83 2.72 -19.53
N ILE A 18 -2.90 1.89 -18.51
CA ILE A 18 -2.36 0.53 -18.51
C ILE A 18 -3.47 -0.48 -18.20
N GLU A 19 -3.34 -1.67 -18.77
CA GLU A 19 -4.21 -2.80 -18.50
C GLU A 19 -3.48 -3.80 -17.60
N ILE A 20 -4.18 -4.30 -16.58
CA ILE A 20 -3.70 -5.32 -15.66
C ILE A 20 -4.65 -6.50 -15.69
N LYS A 21 -4.11 -7.69 -15.95
CA LYS A 21 -4.82 -8.97 -15.86
C LYS A 21 -4.38 -9.71 -14.61
N ILE A 22 -5.29 -9.90 -13.65
CA ILE A 22 -5.02 -10.58 -12.39
C ILE A 22 -6.29 -11.22 -11.84
N PHE A 23 -6.18 -12.45 -11.31
CA PHE A 23 -7.33 -13.22 -10.80
C PHE A 23 -8.48 -13.33 -11.82
N ASP A 24 -8.13 -13.59 -13.08
CA ASP A 24 -9.07 -13.68 -14.21
C ASP A 24 -9.92 -12.42 -14.44
N LYS A 25 -9.51 -11.29 -13.85
CA LYS A 25 -10.10 -9.97 -14.07
C LYS A 25 -9.15 -9.11 -14.89
N LYS A 26 -9.73 -8.36 -15.82
CA LYS A 26 -9.07 -7.30 -16.57
C LYS A 26 -9.47 -5.96 -15.95
N LEU A 27 -8.48 -5.18 -15.53
CA LEU A 27 -8.66 -3.89 -14.89
C LEU A 27 -7.79 -2.86 -15.62
N GLU A 28 -8.27 -1.63 -15.66
CA GLU A 28 -7.57 -0.54 -16.32
C GLU A 28 -7.17 0.52 -15.30
N PHE A 29 -6.02 1.15 -15.49
CA PHE A 29 -5.52 2.17 -14.57
C PHE A 29 -4.89 3.32 -15.34
N TYR A 30 -5.26 4.52 -14.96
CA TYR A 30 -4.49 5.72 -15.22
C TYR A 30 -3.29 5.78 -14.27
N THR A 31 -2.13 6.08 -14.83
CA THR A 31 -0.87 6.33 -14.14
C THR A 31 -0.31 7.67 -14.59
N ASN A 32 0.74 8.15 -13.94
CA ASN A 32 1.38 9.41 -14.28
C ASN A 32 2.90 9.35 -14.08
N SER A 33 3.64 10.23 -14.75
CA SER A 33 5.10 10.38 -14.55
C SER A 33 5.49 10.73 -13.11
N GLY A 34 4.61 11.40 -12.35
CA GLY A 34 4.82 11.80 -10.95
C GLY A 34 4.44 10.78 -9.88
N VAL A 35 4.12 9.52 -10.25
CA VAL A 35 3.78 8.45 -9.28
C VAL A 35 4.61 7.18 -9.47
N PHE A 36 4.66 6.34 -8.44
CA PHE A 36 5.41 5.08 -8.45
C PHE A 36 4.84 4.08 -9.47
N SER A 37 5.74 3.35 -10.15
CA SER A 37 5.41 2.31 -11.15
C SER A 37 4.42 2.76 -12.23
N LYS A 38 4.86 3.71 -13.06
CA LYS A 38 4.02 4.41 -14.05
C LYS A 38 3.68 3.61 -15.32
N THR A 39 4.39 2.53 -15.64
CA THR A 39 4.21 1.80 -16.91
C THR A 39 3.65 0.38 -16.76
N LYS A 40 3.68 -0.16 -15.54
CA LYS A 40 3.16 -1.50 -15.23
C LYS A 40 2.86 -1.62 -13.74
N LEU A 41 2.17 -2.68 -13.35
CA LEU A 41 2.08 -3.09 -11.95
C LEU A 41 3.49 -3.41 -11.41
N ASP A 42 3.84 -2.88 -10.23
CA ASP A 42 5.11 -3.21 -9.57
C ASP A 42 5.12 -4.69 -9.16
N ASP A 43 6.19 -5.40 -9.49
CA ASP A 43 6.29 -6.85 -9.26
C ASP A 43 6.13 -7.21 -7.76
N ARG A 44 6.49 -6.29 -6.85
CA ARG A 44 6.27 -6.46 -5.41
C ARG A 44 4.79 -6.31 -5.04
N SER A 45 4.13 -5.27 -5.55
CA SER A 45 2.68 -5.10 -5.35
C SER A 45 1.90 -6.29 -5.91
N GLU A 46 2.27 -6.78 -7.10
CA GLU A 46 1.65 -7.98 -7.67
C GLU A 46 1.84 -9.22 -6.77
N LEU A 47 3.06 -9.45 -6.26
CA LEU A 47 3.32 -10.58 -5.37
C LEU A 47 2.53 -10.46 -4.05
N LEU A 48 2.44 -9.25 -3.48
CA LEU A 48 1.63 -8.98 -2.29
C LEU A 48 0.16 -9.30 -2.55
N ILE A 49 -0.42 -8.76 -3.62
CA ILE A 49 -1.83 -8.95 -3.99
C ILE A 49 -2.15 -10.44 -4.17
N LYS A 50 -1.26 -11.20 -4.82
CA LYS A 50 -1.46 -12.63 -5.07
C LYS A 50 -1.42 -13.51 -3.82
N ASN A 51 -0.74 -13.07 -2.77
CA ASN A 51 -0.47 -13.90 -1.58
C ASN A 51 -1.04 -13.32 -0.28
N CYS A 52 -1.66 -12.14 -0.31
CA CYS A 52 -2.21 -11.54 0.89
C CYS A 52 -3.38 -12.35 1.46
N ILE A 53 -3.52 -12.35 2.78
CA ILE A 53 -4.65 -12.92 3.50
C ILE A 53 -5.74 -11.86 3.60
N ILE A 54 -6.91 -12.13 3.04
CA ILE A 54 -8.07 -11.25 3.08
C ILE A 54 -9.31 -12.11 3.32
N GLN A 55 -10.19 -11.69 4.23
CA GLN A 55 -11.48 -12.34 4.45
C GLN A 55 -12.63 -11.40 4.11
N PRO A 56 -13.83 -11.92 3.78
CA PRO A 56 -15.01 -11.10 3.58
C PRO A 56 -15.30 -10.18 4.79
N ASN A 57 -15.87 -9.02 4.51
CA ASN A 57 -16.26 -7.97 5.45
C ASN A 57 -15.12 -7.31 6.23
N TRP A 58 -13.86 -7.67 5.97
CA TRP A 58 -12.72 -6.99 6.57
C TRP A 58 -12.62 -5.52 6.15
N LYS A 59 -12.18 -4.69 7.10
CA LYS A 59 -11.72 -3.32 6.85
C LYS A 59 -10.22 -3.37 6.61
N ILE A 60 -9.80 -2.94 5.42
CA ILE A 60 -8.39 -2.90 5.04
C ILE A 60 -7.87 -1.49 4.83
N LEU A 61 -6.56 -1.30 4.99
CA LEU A 61 -5.83 -0.08 4.65
C LEU A 61 -4.81 -0.39 3.54
N ASP A 62 -4.88 0.35 2.45
CA ASP A 62 -3.82 0.43 1.44
C ASP A 62 -2.90 1.60 1.79
N TYR A 63 -1.76 1.29 2.45
CA TYR A 63 -0.88 2.30 3.06
C TYR A 63 0.21 2.74 2.07
N GLY A 64 0.05 3.94 1.51
CA GLY A 64 0.89 4.43 0.41
C GLY A 64 0.37 3.90 -0.92
N CYS A 65 -0.90 4.19 -1.20
CA CYS A 65 -1.66 3.52 -2.24
C CYS A 65 -1.18 3.85 -3.67
N GLY A 66 -0.42 4.94 -3.88
CA GLY A 66 -0.04 5.39 -5.21
C GLY A 66 -1.27 5.63 -6.08
N TRP A 67 -1.32 5.04 -7.27
CA TRP A 67 -2.48 5.09 -8.16
C TRP A 67 -3.56 4.03 -7.85
N GLY A 68 -3.49 3.40 -6.67
CA GLY A 68 -4.51 2.52 -6.09
C GLY A 68 -4.50 1.03 -6.49
N PRO A 69 -3.46 0.42 -7.09
CA PRO A 69 -3.57 -0.94 -7.62
C PRO A 69 -3.94 -1.97 -6.55
N ILE A 70 -3.31 -1.92 -5.38
CA ILE A 70 -3.47 -2.94 -4.34
C ILE A 70 -4.93 -2.95 -3.87
N GLY A 71 -5.43 -1.83 -3.34
CA GLY A 71 -6.80 -1.78 -2.83
C GLY A 71 -7.86 -1.98 -3.92
N ILE A 72 -7.71 -1.42 -5.12
CA ILE A 72 -8.70 -1.55 -6.20
C ILE A 72 -8.83 -3.02 -6.66
N ILE A 73 -7.70 -3.71 -6.86
CA ILE A 73 -7.72 -5.13 -7.23
C ILE A 73 -8.37 -5.98 -6.12
N LEU A 74 -8.06 -5.70 -4.86
CA LEU A 74 -8.64 -6.43 -3.74
C LEU A 74 -10.14 -6.16 -3.59
N LEU A 75 -10.62 -4.92 -3.76
CA LEU A 75 -12.05 -4.61 -3.78
C LEU A 75 -12.79 -5.31 -4.92
N LYS A 76 -12.13 -5.51 -6.07
CA LYS A 76 -12.71 -6.27 -7.18
C LYS A 76 -12.80 -7.76 -6.94
N LYS A 77 -11.93 -8.32 -6.11
CA LYS A 77 -11.88 -9.74 -5.80
C LYS A 77 -12.72 -10.11 -4.58
N TYR A 78 -12.77 -9.26 -3.57
CA TYR A 78 -13.34 -9.57 -2.27
C TYR A 78 -14.44 -8.58 -1.86
N ASN A 79 -15.44 -9.07 -1.12
CA ASN A 79 -16.41 -8.20 -0.45
C ASN A 79 -15.80 -7.60 0.82
N ILE A 80 -14.99 -6.56 0.67
CA ILE A 80 -14.28 -5.86 1.76
C ILE A 80 -14.51 -4.35 1.68
N ASN A 81 -14.09 -3.63 2.73
CA ASN A 81 -14.01 -2.17 2.74
C ASN A 81 -12.55 -1.74 2.73
N CYS A 82 -12.19 -0.73 1.93
CA CYS A 82 -10.80 -0.29 1.82
C CYS A 82 -10.66 1.22 2.08
N THR A 83 -9.74 1.58 2.96
CA THR A 83 -9.24 2.95 3.07
C THR A 83 -7.93 3.05 2.28
N PHE A 84 -7.83 4.03 1.42
CA PHE A 84 -6.63 4.35 0.63
C PHE A 84 -5.99 5.59 1.22
N ILE A 85 -4.68 5.52 1.52
CA ILE A 85 -3.92 6.69 1.94
C ILE A 85 -2.64 6.86 1.17
N ASP A 86 -2.30 8.11 0.88
CA ASP A 86 -1.03 8.51 0.30
C ASP A 86 -0.71 9.96 0.70
N THR A 87 0.56 10.32 0.73
CA THR A 87 0.99 11.70 1.01
C THR A 87 0.90 12.58 -0.25
N ASN A 88 0.94 11.95 -1.43
CA ASN A 88 0.95 12.62 -2.72
C ASN A 88 -0.48 12.88 -3.23
N GLN A 89 -0.82 14.16 -3.40
CA GLN A 89 -2.14 14.56 -3.92
C GLN A 89 -2.45 13.94 -5.30
N ARG A 90 -1.43 13.78 -6.17
CA ARG A 90 -1.61 13.15 -7.49
C ARG A 90 -1.94 11.66 -7.38
N ALA A 91 -1.37 10.97 -6.39
CA ALA A 91 -1.68 9.57 -6.12
C ALA A 91 -3.16 9.40 -5.69
N ILE A 92 -3.64 10.31 -4.83
CA ILE A 92 -5.04 10.38 -4.39
C ILE A 92 -5.99 10.62 -5.58
N GLU A 93 -5.67 11.55 -6.46
CA GLU A 93 -6.47 11.84 -7.66
C GLU A 93 -6.52 10.68 -8.64
N LEU A 94 -5.38 10.03 -8.90
CA LEU A 94 -5.33 8.84 -9.75
C LEU A 94 -6.11 7.67 -9.13
N THR A 95 -6.01 7.47 -7.82
CA THR A 95 -6.77 6.43 -7.11
C THR A 95 -8.27 6.65 -7.26
N LYS A 96 -8.76 7.90 -7.11
CA LYS A 96 -10.17 8.27 -7.36
C LYS A 96 -10.59 7.92 -8.79
N LYS A 97 -9.83 8.41 -9.76
CA LYS A 97 -10.09 8.17 -11.19
C LYS A 97 -10.11 6.68 -11.54
N ASN A 98 -9.22 5.89 -10.94
CA ASN A 98 -9.13 4.46 -11.18
C ASN A 98 -10.25 3.66 -10.50
N ILE A 99 -10.73 4.12 -9.35
CA ILE A 99 -11.92 3.55 -8.68
C ILE A 99 -13.16 3.73 -9.56
N GLU A 100 -13.34 4.92 -10.12
CA GLU A 100 -14.44 5.23 -11.06
C GLU A 100 -14.31 4.41 -12.34
N LEU A 101 -13.13 4.41 -12.97
CA LEU A 101 -12.83 3.66 -14.19
C LEU A 101 -13.16 2.18 -14.06
N ASN A 102 -12.82 1.57 -12.92
CA ASN A 102 -13.08 0.16 -12.69
C ASN A 102 -14.48 -0.11 -12.13
N ASN A 103 -15.36 0.87 -11.97
CA ASN A 103 -16.72 0.67 -11.44
C ASN A 103 -16.72 -0.08 -10.09
N ILE A 104 -15.94 0.39 -9.12
CA ILE A 104 -15.92 -0.19 -7.78
C ILE A 104 -17.21 0.18 -7.03
N LYS A 105 -17.87 -0.83 -6.45
CA LYS A 105 -19.15 -0.65 -5.71
C LYS A 105 -19.03 -0.88 -4.21
N ASN A 106 -17.96 -1.53 -3.77
CA ASN A 106 -17.62 -1.72 -2.36
C ASN A 106 -17.47 -0.37 -1.64
N LYS A 107 -17.61 -0.36 -0.32
CA LYS A 107 -17.34 0.85 0.47
C LYS A 107 -15.84 1.14 0.47
N PHE A 108 -15.48 2.38 0.20
CA PHE A 108 -14.11 2.85 0.27
C PHE A 108 -14.02 4.27 0.83
N GLN A 109 -12.83 4.63 1.28
CA GLN A 109 -12.48 6.00 1.67
C GLN A 109 -11.09 6.31 1.12
N ILE A 110 -10.86 7.53 0.64
CA ILE A 110 -9.58 7.97 0.10
C ILE A 110 -9.16 9.23 0.85
N LEU A 111 -8.01 9.17 1.51
CA LEU A 111 -7.50 10.26 2.34
C LEU A 111 -6.08 10.62 1.92
N LYS A 112 -5.82 11.93 1.77
CA LYS A 112 -4.45 12.42 1.73
C LYS A 112 -3.96 12.52 3.17
N CYS A 113 -3.00 11.69 3.56
CA CYS A 113 -2.45 11.68 4.91
C CYS A 113 -0.93 11.58 4.83
N ASP A 114 -0.24 12.42 5.61
CA ASP A 114 1.19 12.25 5.84
C ASP A 114 1.44 11.11 6.85
N ILE A 115 2.66 10.60 6.90
CA ILE A 115 3.10 9.64 7.91
C ILE A 115 3.06 10.22 9.34
N GLU A 116 3.08 11.55 9.46
CA GLU A 116 2.91 12.30 10.71
C GLU A 116 1.45 12.63 11.01
N ASP A 117 0.57 12.42 10.03
CA ASP A 117 -0.84 12.72 10.14
C ASP A 117 -1.54 11.67 11.01
N ASN A 118 -2.02 12.13 12.16
CA ASN A 118 -2.79 11.32 13.09
C ASN A 118 -4.26 11.17 12.69
N THR A 119 -4.70 11.62 11.51
CA THR A 119 -6.11 11.53 11.06
C THR A 119 -6.70 10.13 11.23
N ILE A 120 -5.95 9.06 10.92
CA ILE A 120 -6.42 7.68 11.14
C ILE A 120 -6.56 7.37 12.65
N ASN A 121 -5.56 7.75 13.45
CA ASN A 121 -5.56 7.56 14.90
C ASN A 121 -6.72 8.32 15.56
N ASN A 122 -6.93 9.58 15.17
CA ASN A 122 -7.94 10.49 15.72
C ASN A 122 -9.37 10.03 15.41
N ASN A 123 -9.59 9.48 14.21
CA ASN A 123 -10.88 8.90 13.84
C ASN A 123 -11.13 7.52 14.46
N LYS A 124 -10.18 7.01 15.27
CA LYS A 124 -10.24 5.69 15.94
C LYS A 124 -10.56 4.54 14.96
N ILE A 125 -10.21 4.69 13.69
CA ILE A 125 -10.46 3.66 12.68
C ILE A 125 -9.46 2.53 12.93
N LYS A 126 -9.96 1.31 13.12
CA LYS A 126 -9.13 0.10 13.25
C LYS A 126 -9.37 -0.85 12.09
N PHE A 127 -8.28 -1.41 11.59
CA PHE A 127 -8.26 -2.29 10.42
C PHE A 127 -8.04 -3.75 10.82
N ASP A 128 -8.67 -4.64 10.07
CA ASP A 128 -8.42 -6.09 10.13
C ASP A 128 -7.10 -6.43 9.41
N SER A 129 -6.79 -5.70 8.33
CA SER A 129 -5.54 -5.87 7.58
C SER A 129 -4.99 -4.54 7.07
N ILE A 130 -3.67 -4.37 7.13
CA ILE A 130 -2.96 -3.25 6.52
C ILE A 130 -1.98 -3.80 5.49
N LEU A 131 -2.04 -3.30 4.26
CA LEU A 131 -1.20 -3.72 3.14
C LEU A 131 -0.18 -2.61 2.87
N LEU A 132 1.10 -2.99 2.72
CA LEU A 132 2.19 -2.02 2.60
C LEU A 132 3.29 -2.50 1.64
N ASN A 133 3.50 -1.72 0.58
CA ASN A 133 4.73 -1.75 -0.23
C ASN A 133 5.55 -0.50 0.12
N PRO A 134 6.46 -0.57 1.11
CA PRO A 134 7.07 0.61 1.70
C PRO A 134 7.96 1.37 0.69
N PRO A 135 7.94 2.72 0.71
CA PRO A 135 8.70 3.55 -0.21
C PRO A 135 10.17 3.61 0.21
N LEU A 136 10.96 2.59 -0.11
CA LEU A 136 12.37 2.45 0.33
C LEU A 136 13.21 3.72 0.16
N LYS A 137 12.98 4.48 -0.93
CA LYS A 137 13.69 5.74 -1.23
C LYS A 137 13.45 6.85 -0.20
N SER A 138 12.38 6.81 0.59
CA SER A 138 12.11 7.79 1.64
C SER A 138 12.89 7.50 2.94
N GLY A 139 13.67 6.41 2.97
CA GLY A 139 14.56 6.07 4.06
C GLY A 139 13.93 5.16 5.13
N LEU A 140 14.80 4.42 5.82
CA LEU A 140 14.43 3.43 6.84
C LEU A 140 13.64 4.06 8.00
N LYS A 141 13.94 5.30 8.39
CA LYS A 141 13.23 6.01 9.47
C LYS A 141 11.74 6.17 9.17
N ASN A 142 11.40 6.56 7.94
CA ASN A 142 10.01 6.69 7.52
C ASN A 142 9.33 5.32 7.48
N CYS A 143 9.97 4.30 6.89
CA CYS A 143 9.41 2.95 6.87
C CYS A 143 9.10 2.42 8.29
N LYS A 144 10.02 2.62 9.25
CA LYS A 144 9.83 2.27 10.66
C LYS A 144 8.62 2.97 11.27
N ARG A 145 8.42 4.27 10.99
CA ARG A 145 7.23 5.01 11.45
C ARG A 145 5.94 4.47 10.83
N MET A 146 5.93 4.05 9.56
CA MET A 146 4.77 3.40 8.95
C MET A 146 4.42 2.10 9.67
N PHE A 147 5.41 1.28 10.04
CA PHE A 147 5.17 0.03 10.77
C PHE A 147 4.57 0.26 12.16
N LEU A 148 5.05 1.28 12.89
CA LEU A 148 4.48 1.67 14.18
C LEU A 148 3.05 2.19 14.04
N ASN A 149 2.80 3.05 13.05
CA ASN A 149 1.44 3.54 12.75
C ASN A 149 0.50 2.39 12.37
N ALA A 150 0.98 1.43 11.59
CA ALA A 150 0.21 0.24 11.25
C ALA A 150 -0.15 -0.57 12.50
N TYR A 151 0.82 -0.85 13.39
CA TYR A 151 0.55 -1.52 14.66
C TYR A 151 -0.53 -0.79 15.49
N ASN A 152 -0.43 0.53 15.60
CA ASN A 152 -1.39 1.33 16.36
C ASN A 152 -2.79 1.27 15.74
N ASN A 153 -2.92 1.16 14.43
CA ASN A 153 -4.20 1.17 13.71
C ASN A 153 -4.77 -0.21 13.39
N LEU A 154 -4.08 -1.29 13.73
CA LEU A 154 -4.65 -2.63 13.68
C LEU A 154 -5.59 -2.87 14.87
N LYS A 155 -6.67 -3.61 14.60
CA LYS A 155 -7.44 -4.31 15.64
C LYS A 155 -6.54 -5.35 16.32
N LEU A 156 -6.94 -5.79 17.51
CA LEU A 156 -6.37 -7.01 18.07
C LEU A 156 -6.58 -8.16 17.09
N ASN A 157 -5.57 -9.01 16.93
CA ASN A 157 -5.47 -10.07 15.91
C ASN A 157 -5.46 -9.57 14.45
N GLY A 158 -5.47 -8.26 14.21
CA GLY A 158 -5.30 -7.70 12.87
C GLY A 158 -3.88 -7.92 12.33
N ILE A 159 -3.75 -7.92 11.01
CA ILE A 159 -2.50 -8.28 10.33
C ILE A 159 -1.90 -7.14 9.51
N LEU A 160 -0.60 -6.92 9.67
CA LEU A 160 0.21 -6.10 8.78
C LEU A 160 0.87 -7.01 7.74
N GLN A 161 0.63 -6.75 6.45
CA GLN A 161 1.17 -7.53 5.34
C GLN A 161 2.08 -6.65 4.49
N ILE A 162 3.37 -6.98 4.46
CA ILE A 162 4.41 -6.13 3.87
C ILE A 162 5.15 -6.90 2.80
N VAL A 163 5.44 -6.23 1.69
CA VAL A 163 6.33 -6.74 0.64
C VAL A 163 7.61 -5.91 0.54
N TYR A 164 8.77 -6.55 0.46
CA TYR A 164 10.05 -5.88 0.30
C TYR A 164 11.08 -6.77 -0.40
N ARG A 165 12.22 -6.19 -0.77
CA ARG A 165 13.34 -6.96 -1.30
C ARG A 165 14.19 -7.51 -0.16
N ASN A 166 14.55 -8.80 -0.23
CA ASN A 166 15.46 -9.45 0.70
C ASN A 166 16.89 -8.93 0.48
N LYS A 167 17.20 -7.80 1.12
CA LYS A 167 18.47 -7.06 1.14
C LYS A 167 18.68 -6.50 2.55
N VAL A 168 19.78 -5.78 2.78
CA VAL A 168 20.09 -5.14 4.08
C VAL A 168 18.89 -4.37 4.65
N GLU A 169 18.22 -3.54 3.85
CA GLU A 169 17.01 -2.80 4.27
C GLU A 169 15.86 -3.72 4.70
N GLY A 170 15.67 -4.84 4.01
CA GLY A 170 14.67 -5.86 4.36
C GLY A 170 14.97 -6.53 5.69
N ASN A 171 16.24 -6.85 5.97
CA ASN A 171 16.66 -7.39 7.26
C ASN A 171 16.39 -6.39 8.40
N GLU A 172 16.60 -5.09 8.15
CA GLU A 172 16.28 -4.04 9.11
C GLU A 172 14.77 -3.86 9.34
N PHE A 173 13.95 -4.13 8.31
CA PHE A 173 12.50 -4.21 8.48
C PHE A 173 12.11 -5.38 9.38
N GLU A 174 12.60 -6.58 9.09
CA GLU A 174 12.31 -7.78 9.88
C GLU A 174 12.65 -7.57 11.37
N LYS A 175 13.86 -7.05 11.67
CA LYS A 175 14.27 -6.74 13.06
C LYS A 175 13.32 -5.77 13.75
N TYR A 176 12.95 -4.67 13.07
CA TYR A 176 12.13 -3.63 13.68
C TYR A 176 10.67 -4.05 13.82
N ILE A 177 10.14 -4.79 12.84
CA ILE A 177 8.78 -5.33 12.91
C ILE A 177 8.70 -6.37 14.03
N ASN A 178 9.69 -7.25 14.16
CA ASN A 178 9.74 -8.20 15.26
C ASN A 178 9.79 -7.50 16.63
N LYS A 179 10.49 -6.37 16.74
CA LYS A 179 10.50 -5.55 17.96
C LYS A 179 9.12 -5.00 18.34
N ILE A 180 8.29 -4.66 17.36
CA ILE A 180 6.95 -4.06 17.60
C ILE A 180 5.87 -5.12 17.77
N PHE A 181 5.85 -6.12 16.88
CA PHE A 181 4.79 -7.12 16.83
C PHE A 181 5.11 -8.37 17.65
N GLY A 182 6.39 -8.62 17.98
CA GLY A 182 6.84 -9.86 18.62
C GLY A 182 6.77 -11.10 17.72
N ASN A 183 6.24 -10.96 16.50
CA ASN A 183 6.09 -12.04 15.54
C ASN A 183 6.18 -11.51 14.10
N PHE A 184 6.69 -12.36 13.20
CA PHE A 184 6.57 -12.18 11.76
C PHE A 184 6.66 -13.55 11.07
N ASN A 185 5.97 -13.70 9.96
CA ASN A 185 6.00 -14.92 9.15
C ASN A 185 6.20 -14.56 7.68
N VAL A 186 7.09 -15.28 6.99
CA VAL A 186 7.23 -15.18 5.53
C VAL A 186 6.16 -16.05 4.90
N ILE A 187 5.21 -15.44 4.18
CA ILE A 187 4.13 -16.19 3.50
C ILE A 187 4.52 -16.63 2.09
N THR A 188 5.38 -15.87 1.43
CA THR A 188 5.95 -16.26 0.14
C THR A 188 7.26 -15.53 -0.10
N GLN A 189 8.14 -16.18 -0.86
CA GLN A 189 9.34 -15.58 -1.39
C GLN A 189 9.51 -15.98 -2.86
N LYS A 190 9.63 -14.98 -3.73
CA LYS A 190 9.93 -15.19 -5.15
C LYS A 190 11.16 -14.39 -5.53
N SER A 191 12.23 -15.09 -5.94
CA SER A 191 13.54 -14.49 -6.15
C SER A 191 13.97 -13.70 -4.90
N ARG A 192 14.29 -12.41 -5.05
CA ARG A 192 14.67 -11.51 -3.95
C ARG A 192 13.50 -10.70 -3.39
N ILE A 193 12.24 -11.06 -3.64
CA ILE A 193 11.06 -10.38 -3.08
C ILE A 193 10.39 -11.29 -2.05
N LYS A 194 10.17 -10.77 -0.84
CA LYS A 194 9.48 -11.46 0.25
C LYS A 194 8.16 -10.76 0.53
N VAL A 195 7.12 -11.54 0.79
CA VAL A 195 5.90 -11.06 1.43
C VAL A 195 5.85 -11.65 2.83
N THR A 196 5.61 -10.79 3.81
CA THR A 196 5.57 -11.15 5.23
C THR A 196 4.30 -10.67 5.89
N ILE A 197 3.86 -11.40 6.92
CA ILE A 197 2.70 -11.06 7.74
C ILE A 197 3.12 -11.01 9.21
N CYS A 198 2.63 -9.99 9.91
CA CYS A 198 2.83 -9.80 11.34
C CYS A 198 1.47 -9.50 11.98
N ARG A 199 1.17 -10.11 13.12
CA ARG A 199 -0.14 -10.01 13.77
C ARG A 199 -0.04 -9.18 15.04
N LYS A 200 -0.97 -8.26 15.25
CA LYS A 200 -1.08 -7.54 16.52
C LYS A 200 -1.66 -8.47 17.58
N LEU A 201 -0.83 -8.86 18.53
CA LEU A 201 -1.21 -9.65 19.70
C LEU A 201 -1.35 -8.72 20.93
N GLU A 202 -1.87 -9.26 22.03
CA GLU A 202 -1.97 -8.53 23.30
C GLU A 202 -0.60 -8.23 23.92
#